data_AF-A0A7K9BPV1-F1
#
_entry.id   AF-A0A7K9BPV1-F1
#
_cell.length_a   1.000
_cell.length_b   1.000
_cell.length_c   1.000
_cell.angle_alpha   90.00
_cell.angle_beta   90.00
_cell.angle_gamma   90.00
#
_symmetry.space_group_name_H-M   'P 1'
#
loop_
_entity.id
_entity.type
_entity.pdbx_description
1 polymer ?
#
loop_
_entity_poly.entity_id
_entity_poly.type
_entity_poly.pdbx_seq_one_letter_code
_entity_poly.pdbx_strand_id
1 'polypeptide(L)'
;LKRMKKLPSRRIILTHLPPHLLPPSILQSEAKILLLLRNPKDTAVSYYHFYNDMPVLPSFASWDEYFPAFMNGKLTWGSYFDHLVEWNKYIDQEKIMMISYEELKEDQVLGMKRIAAFFGFSLSEEDFQRIAEKTSFQVMKGKS
;
A
#
# COMPACT_ATOMS: atom_id res chain seq x y z
N LEU A 1 11.02 -17.72 -6.58
CA LEU A 1 12.15 -17.06 -7.30
C LEU A 1 12.28 -17.41 -8.79
N LYS A 2 12.16 -18.68 -9.22
CA LYS A 2 12.29 -19.07 -10.65
C LYS A 2 11.34 -18.33 -11.62
N ARG A 3 10.10 -18.04 -11.19
CA ARG A 3 9.13 -17.23 -11.95
C ARG A 3 9.59 -15.78 -12.15
N MET A 4 10.17 -15.16 -11.12
CA MET A 4 10.62 -13.75 -11.16
C MET A 4 11.76 -13.52 -12.15
N LYS A 5 12.61 -14.55 -12.37
CA LYS A 5 13.69 -14.51 -13.36
C LYS A 5 13.22 -14.46 -14.82
N LYS A 6 11.95 -14.83 -15.07
CA LYS A 6 11.35 -14.84 -16.42
C LYS A 6 10.59 -13.55 -16.75
N LEU A 7 10.36 -12.67 -15.78
CA LEU A 7 9.64 -11.42 -15.98
C LEU A 7 10.57 -10.35 -16.56
N PRO A 8 10.08 -9.50 -17.48
CA PRO A 8 10.86 -8.39 -18.01
C PRO A 8 11.26 -7.39 -16.91
N SER A 9 12.31 -6.62 -17.19
CA SER A 9 12.80 -5.55 -16.31
C SER A 9 11.77 -4.44 -16.13
N ARG A 10 11.91 -3.65 -15.04
CA ARG A 10 10.92 -2.68 -14.52
C ARG A 10 9.61 -3.36 -14.08
N ARG A 11 9.68 -4.03 -12.92
CA ARG A 11 8.56 -4.77 -12.33
C ARG A 11 7.92 -3.92 -11.23
N ILE A 12 6.59 -3.84 -11.24
CA ILE A 12 5.80 -3.31 -10.12
C ILE A 12 5.35 -4.52 -9.30
N ILE A 13 5.72 -4.53 -8.02
CA ILE A 13 5.38 -5.62 -7.08
C ILE A 13 4.62 -5.00 -5.93
N LEU A 14 3.46 -5.57 -5.62
CA LEU A 14 2.60 -5.17 -4.51
C LEU A 14 2.76 -6.18 -3.39
N THR A 15 2.88 -5.71 -2.16
CA THR A 15 2.99 -6.57 -0.98
C THR A 15 2.56 -5.84 0.28
N HIS A 16 2.06 -6.59 1.26
CA HIS A 16 1.76 -6.14 2.62
C HIS A 16 2.78 -6.70 3.63
N LEU A 17 3.91 -7.24 3.16
CA LEU A 17 4.90 -7.83 4.04
C LEU A 17 5.70 -6.76 4.78
N PRO A 18 5.98 -6.95 6.08
CA PRO A 18 6.96 -6.15 6.80
C PRO A 18 8.38 -6.40 6.25
N PRO A 19 9.33 -5.48 6.47
CA PRO A 19 10.65 -5.53 5.86
C PRO A 19 11.43 -6.81 6.19
N HIS A 20 11.29 -7.36 7.41
CA HIS A 20 11.98 -8.59 7.82
C HIS A 20 11.48 -9.87 7.11
N LEU A 21 10.31 -9.83 6.45
CA LEU A 21 9.80 -10.94 5.63
C LEU A 21 10.10 -10.76 4.14
N LEU A 22 10.66 -9.62 3.72
CA LEU A 22 11.08 -9.43 2.35
C LEU A 22 12.38 -10.19 2.08
N PRO A 23 12.58 -10.72 0.85
CA PRO A 23 13.90 -11.21 0.44
C PRO A 23 14.95 -10.11 0.68
N PRO A 24 16.06 -10.40 1.41
CA PRO A 24 17.08 -9.39 1.72
C PRO A 24 17.62 -8.66 0.49
N SER A 25 17.65 -9.36 -0.66
CA SER A 25 18.04 -8.79 -1.95
C SER A 25 17.21 -7.58 -2.37
N ILE A 26 15.96 -7.44 -1.93
CA ILE A 26 15.13 -6.27 -2.25
C ILE A 26 15.68 -5.04 -1.52
N LEU A 27 15.86 -5.14 -0.20
CA LEU A 27 16.39 -4.06 0.64
C LEU A 27 17.87 -3.77 0.36
N GLN A 28 18.61 -4.69 -0.24
CA GLN A 28 20.01 -4.49 -0.66
C GLN A 28 20.15 -3.97 -2.10
N SER A 29 19.08 -4.00 -2.90
CA SER A 29 19.11 -3.53 -4.28
C SER A 29 18.74 -2.05 -4.42
N GLU A 30 18.84 -1.56 -5.66
CA GLU A 30 18.35 -0.24 -6.13
C GLU A 30 16.81 -0.20 -6.33
N ALA A 31 16.08 -1.20 -5.83
CA ALA A 31 14.62 -1.19 -5.90
C ALA A 31 14.07 -0.04 -5.04
N LYS A 32 13.25 0.82 -5.66
CA LYS A 32 12.50 1.86 -4.96
C LYS A 32 11.22 1.27 -4.35
N ILE A 33 10.92 1.64 -3.12
CA ILE A 33 9.77 1.16 -2.36
C ILE A 33 8.89 2.36 -2.01
N LEU A 34 7.63 2.32 -2.43
CA LEU A 34 6.61 3.28 -2.01
C LEU A 34 5.76 2.60 -0.92
N LEU A 35 5.77 3.16 0.28
CA LEU A 35 4.94 2.70 1.40
C LEU A 35 3.70 3.59 1.50
N LEU A 36 2.53 2.99 1.27
CA LEU A 36 1.24 3.65 1.47
C LEU A 36 0.80 3.50 2.92
N LEU A 37 0.61 4.62 3.60
CA LEU A 37 0.12 4.71 4.97
C LEU A 37 -1.34 5.16 4.98
N ARG A 38 -2.07 4.85 6.04
CA ARG A 38 -3.44 5.34 6.23
C ARG A 38 -3.74 5.49 7.71
N ASN A 39 -4.67 6.37 8.08
CA ASN A 39 -5.12 6.46 9.46
C ASN A 39 -5.55 5.06 9.98
N PRO A 40 -5.03 4.60 11.14
CA PRO A 40 -5.33 3.25 11.64
C PRO A 40 -6.81 3.00 11.90
N LYS A 41 -7.59 4.04 12.26
CA LYS A 41 -9.03 3.92 12.50
C LYS A 41 -9.77 3.62 11.20
N ASP A 42 -9.43 4.36 10.15
CA ASP A 42 -10.01 4.15 8.82
C ASP A 42 -9.54 2.83 8.19
N THR A 43 -8.28 2.43 8.46
CA THR A 43 -7.75 1.13 8.08
C THR A 43 -8.53 -0.01 8.75
N ALA A 44 -8.81 0.08 10.05
CA ALA A 44 -9.57 -0.94 10.77
C ALA A 44 -10.97 -1.13 10.18
N VAL A 45 -11.69 -0.04 9.91
CA VAL A 45 -13.02 -0.10 9.29
C VAL A 45 -12.96 -0.71 7.88
N SER A 46 -12.03 -0.25 7.05
CA SER A 46 -11.85 -0.77 5.70
C SER A 46 -11.49 -2.26 5.71
N TYR A 47 -10.67 -2.69 6.67
CA TYR A 47 -10.17 -4.03 6.74
C TYR A 47 -11.20 -5.01 7.31
N TYR A 48 -12.10 -4.56 8.19
CA TYR A 48 -13.29 -5.31 8.62
C TYR A 48 -14.18 -5.70 7.43
N HIS A 49 -14.52 -4.74 6.56
CA HIS A 49 -15.31 -5.02 5.37
C HIS A 49 -14.59 -5.98 4.41
N PHE A 50 -13.30 -5.75 4.14
CA PHE A 50 -12.50 -6.65 3.31
C PHE A 50 -12.47 -8.08 3.85
N TYR A 51 -12.36 -8.25 5.16
CA TYR A 51 -12.35 -9.57 5.81
C TYR A 51 -13.65 -10.34 5.60
N ASN A 52 -14.78 -9.65 5.69
CA ASN A 52 -16.10 -10.25 5.54
C ASN A 52 -16.47 -10.50 4.07
N ASP A 53 -15.91 -9.73 3.15
CA ASP A 53 -16.17 -9.85 1.71
C ASP A 53 -15.21 -10.83 1.01
N MET A 54 -14.06 -11.19 1.61
CA MET A 54 -13.05 -12.06 1.02
C MET A 54 -13.27 -13.53 1.41
N PRO A 55 -13.69 -14.43 0.49
CA PRO A 55 -14.09 -15.80 0.84
C PRO A 55 -12.99 -16.69 1.41
N VAL A 56 -11.71 -16.33 1.20
CA VAL A 56 -10.56 -17.09 1.70
C VAL A 56 -10.15 -16.70 3.12
N LEU A 57 -10.81 -15.70 3.71
CA LEU A 57 -10.56 -15.25 5.07
C LEU A 57 -11.73 -15.66 6.00
N PRO A 58 -11.48 -15.83 7.30
CA PRO A 58 -12.55 -16.02 8.26
C PRO A 58 -13.38 -14.74 8.36
N SER A 59 -14.70 -14.84 8.29
CA SER A 59 -15.58 -13.69 8.55
C SER A 59 -15.77 -13.47 10.05
N PHE A 60 -16.07 -12.22 10.41
CA PHE A 60 -16.42 -11.81 11.76
C PHE A 60 -17.91 -11.52 11.81
N ALA A 61 -18.61 -11.96 12.86
CA ALA A 61 -20.04 -11.75 12.99
C ALA A 61 -20.37 -10.30 13.37
N SER A 62 -19.44 -9.59 14.01
CA SER A 62 -19.64 -8.21 14.45
C SER A 62 -18.32 -7.43 14.52
N TRP A 63 -18.45 -6.10 14.58
CA TRP A 63 -17.32 -5.20 14.83
C TRP A 63 -16.66 -5.47 16.20
N ASP A 64 -17.45 -5.73 17.24
CA ASP A 64 -16.94 -5.96 18.59
C ASP A 64 -16.11 -7.25 18.71
N GLU A 65 -16.36 -8.22 17.83
CA GLU A 65 -15.52 -9.41 17.68
C GLU A 65 -14.24 -9.11 16.88
N TYR A 66 -14.36 -8.35 15.79
CA TYR A 66 -13.26 -8.00 14.90
C TYR A 66 -12.23 -7.07 15.54
N PHE A 67 -12.68 -6.00 16.18
CA PHE A 67 -11.81 -4.90 16.59
C PHE A 67 -10.73 -5.32 17.58
N PRO A 68 -11.00 -6.17 18.59
CA PRO A 68 -9.96 -6.75 19.42
C PRO A 68 -8.94 -7.57 18.62
N ALA A 69 -9.35 -8.30 17.59
CA ALA A 69 -8.43 -9.06 16.74
C ALA A 69 -7.51 -8.12 15.94
N PHE A 70 -8.04 -7.03 15.38
CA PHE A 70 -7.25 -5.98 14.74
C PHE A 70 -6.23 -5.37 15.70
N MET A 71 -6.69 -4.93 16.87
CA MET A 71 -5.84 -4.25 17.86
C MET A 71 -4.72 -5.14 18.41
N ASN A 72 -4.95 -6.45 18.50
CA ASN A 72 -3.97 -7.42 18.97
C ASN A 72 -3.16 -8.09 17.84
N GLY A 73 -3.28 -7.61 16.59
CA GLY A 73 -2.54 -8.16 15.46
C GLY A 73 -2.87 -9.61 15.11
N LYS A 74 -4.08 -10.08 15.44
CA LYS A 74 -4.55 -11.44 15.18
C LYS A 74 -5.23 -11.61 13.82
N LEU A 75 -4.95 -10.67 12.91
CA LEU A 75 -5.43 -10.70 11.53
C LEU A 75 -4.32 -11.19 10.58
N THR A 76 -4.69 -11.39 9.32
CA THR A 76 -3.79 -11.72 8.23
C THR A 76 -2.79 -10.56 8.10
N TRP A 77 -1.54 -10.87 7.82
CA TRP A 77 -0.43 -9.90 7.81
C TRP A 77 -0.08 -9.29 9.18
N GLY A 78 -0.77 -9.66 10.27
CA GLY A 78 -0.38 -9.36 11.64
C GLY A 78 -0.81 -7.98 12.15
N SER A 79 -0.01 -7.40 13.05
CA SER A 79 -0.27 -6.10 13.68
C SER A 79 0.02 -4.95 12.70
N TYR A 80 -0.98 -4.09 12.49
CA TYR A 80 -0.81 -2.86 11.73
C TYR A 80 0.24 -1.94 12.37
N PHE A 81 0.24 -1.85 13.69
CA PHE A 81 1.17 -0.98 14.42
C PHE A 81 2.60 -1.50 14.34
N ASP A 82 2.81 -2.81 14.48
CA ASP A 82 4.15 -3.40 14.34
C ASP A 82 4.65 -3.23 12.90
N HIS A 83 3.77 -3.39 11.91
CA HIS A 83 4.11 -3.11 10.51
C HIS A 83 4.61 -1.67 10.32
N LEU A 84 3.93 -0.68 10.90
CA LEU A 84 4.39 0.72 10.87
C LEU A 84 5.73 0.91 11.57
N VAL A 85 5.91 0.35 12.77
CA VAL A 85 7.16 0.45 13.53
C VAL A 85 8.33 -0.17 12.77
N GLU A 86 8.13 -1.34 12.16
CA GLU A 86 9.16 -2.02 11.38
C GLU A 86 9.59 -1.21 10.14
N TRP A 87 8.63 -0.64 9.42
CA TRP A 87 8.94 0.21 8.26
C TRP A 87 9.53 1.55 8.64
N ASN A 88 9.15 2.12 9.79
CA ASN A 88 9.69 3.39 10.27
C ASN A 88 11.22 3.36 10.47
N LYS A 89 11.81 2.18 10.71
CA LYS A 89 13.27 1.99 10.80
C LYS A 89 14.00 2.33 9.50
N TYR A 90 13.28 2.46 8.38
CA TYR A 90 13.81 2.69 7.06
C TYR A 90 13.43 4.06 6.47
N ILE A 91 12.81 4.94 7.27
CA ILE A 91 12.23 6.21 6.80
C ILE A 91 13.28 7.16 6.20
N ASP A 92 14.53 7.10 6.69
CA ASP A 92 15.63 7.94 6.22
C ASP A 92 16.33 7.41 4.96
N GLN A 93 15.88 6.28 4.41
CA GLN A 93 16.48 5.72 3.19
C GLN A 93 15.88 6.38 1.95
N GLU A 94 16.72 6.99 1.11
CA GLU A 94 16.30 7.69 -0.12
C GLU A 94 15.49 6.83 -1.11
N LYS A 95 15.67 5.51 -1.08
CA LYS A 95 14.94 4.56 -1.93
C LYS A 95 13.58 4.15 -1.37
N ILE A 96 13.16 4.73 -0.24
CA ILE A 96 11.90 4.45 0.42
C ILE A 96 11.14 5.77 0.57
N MET A 97 9.96 5.83 -0.04
CA MET A 97 9.05 6.98 0.09
C MET A 97 7.81 6.54 0.85
N MET A 98 7.47 7.28 1.89
CA MET A 98 6.17 7.16 2.55
C MET A 98 5.20 8.19 1.97
N ILE A 99 3.97 7.76 1.73
CA ILE A 99 2.86 8.63 1.35
C ILE A 99 1.61 8.17 2.07
N SER A 100 0.81 9.11 2.57
CA SER A 100 -0.46 8.77 3.20
C SER A 100 -1.60 8.71 2.19
N TYR A 101 -2.59 7.88 2.46
CA TYR A 101 -3.84 7.82 1.73
C TYR A 101 -4.57 9.17 1.83
N GLU A 102 -4.45 9.83 2.97
CA GLU A 102 -5.03 11.14 3.25
C GLU A 102 -4.42 12.21 2.34
N GLU A 103 -3.09 12.25 2.17
CA GLU A 103 -2.42 13.14 1.21
C GLU A 103 -2.91 12.91 -0.23
N LEU A 104 -3.03 11.64 -0.64
CA LEU A 104 -3.53 11.28 -1.97
C LEU A 104 -5.00 11.65 -2.17
N LYS A 105 -5.78 11.70 -1.09
CA LYS A 105 -7.20 12.05 -1.13
C LYS A 105 -7.41 13.56 -1.11
N GLU A 106 -6.55 14.30 -0.42
CA GLU A 106 -6.61 15.76 -0.33
C GLU A 106 -6.18 16.43 -1.65
N ASP A 107 -5.04 16.02 -2.20
CA ASP A 107 -4.59 16.47 -3.51
C ASP A 107 -3.95 15.31 -4.30
N GLN A 108 -4.81 14.65 -5.08
CA GLN A 108 -4.42 13.50 -5.88
C GLN A 108 -3.35 13.85 -6.91
N VAL A 109 -3.41 15.02 -7.54
CA VAL A 109 -2.46 15.42 -8.59
C VAL A 109 -1.09 15.69 -7.98
N LEU A 110 -1.03 16.42 -6.87
CA LEU A 110 0.22 16.65 -6.14
C LEU A 110 0.84 15.35 -5.64
N GLY A 111 0.03 14.45 -5.07
CA GLY A 111 0.49 13.13 -4.64
C GLY A 111 1.05 12.29 -5.79
N MET A 112 0.40 12.29 -6.95
CA MET A 112 0.90 11.61 -8.15
C MET A 112 2.21 12.22 -8.67
N LYS A 113 2.35 13.55 -8.63
CA LYS A 113 3.61 14.22 -9.01
C LYS A 113 4.77 13.78 -8.12
N ARG A 114 4.53 13.67 -6.80
CA ARG A 114 5.55 13.18 -5.86
C ARG A 114 5.93 11.72 -6.14
N ILE A 115 4.95 10.85 -6.38
CA ILE A 115 5.19 9.44 -6.75
C ILE A 115 5.99 9.36 -8.07
N ALA A 116 5.61 10.15 -9.09
CA ALA A 116 6.30 10.19 -10.37
C ALA A 116 7.76 10.64 -10.22
N ALA A 117 8.01 11.73 -9.50
CA ALA A 117 9.35 12.22 -9.22
C ALA A 117 10.19 11.16 -8.47
N PHE A 118 9.62 10.52 -7.46
CA PHE A 118 10.30 9.46 -6.71
C PHE A 118 10.71 8.28 -7.60
N PHE A 119 9.83 7.80 -8.47
CA PHE A 119 10.18 6.70 -9.40
C PHE A 119 10.99 7.15 -10.63
N GLY A 120 11.17 8.45 -10.84
CA GLY A 120 11.87 9.00 -12.00
C GLY A 120 11.04 8.95 -13.29
N PHE A 121 9.71 9.05 -13.18
CA PHE A 121 8.83 9.18 -14.33
C PHE A 121 8.72 10.65 -14.76
N SER A 122 8.79 10.88 -16.07
CA SER A 122 8.56 12.19 -16.69
C SER A 122 7.21 12.15 -17.39
N LEU A 123 6.24 12.90 -16.86
CA LEU A 123 4.86 12.98 -17.34
C LEU A 123 4.50 14.45 -17.56
N SER A 124 3.61 14.73 -18.52
CA SER A 124 3.06 16.07 -18.71
C SER A 124 1.95 16.39 -17.71
N GLU A 125 1.55 17.65 -17.61
CA GLU A 125 0.40 18.05 -16.79
C GLU A 125 -0.90 17.38 -17.26
N GLU A 126 -1.07 17.24 -18.58
CA GLU A 126 -2.21 16.55 -19.17
C GLU A 126 -2.22 15.06 -18.83
N ASP A 127 -1.04 14.43 -18.74
CA ASP A 127 -0.93 13.04 -18.27
C ASP A 127 -1.39 12.90 -16.83
N PHE A 128 -0.96 13.80 -15.92
CA PHE A 128 -1.41 13.77 -14.54
C PHE A 128 -2.92 13.93 -14.43
N GLN A 129 -3.50 14.88 -15.15
CA GLN A 129 -4.95 15.11 -15.11
C GLN A 129 -5.73 13.89 -15.62
N ARG A 130 -5.29 13.32 -16.74
CA ARG A 130 -5.87 12.11 -17.33
C ARG A 130 -5.76 10.91 -16.40
N ILE A 131 -4.64 10.76 -15.67
CA ILE A 131 -4.48 9.68 -14.69
C ILE A 131 -5.38 9.92 -13.47
N ALA A 132 -5.48 11.16 -12.97
CA ALA A 132 -6.35 11.52 -11.85
C ALA A 132 -7.79 11.09 -12.11
N GLU A 133 -8.32 11.45 -13.28
CA GLU A 133 -9.67 11.10 -13.72
C GLU A 133 -9.87 9.58 -13.74
N LYS A 134 -8.94 8.85 -14.38
CA LYS A 134 -9.00 7.39 -14.53
C LYS A 134 -8.86 6.63 -13.22
N THR A 135 -8.20 7.23 -12.23
CA THR A 135 -7.95 6.65 -10.90
C THR A 135 -8.86 7.24 -9.83
N SER A 136 -9.83 8.08 -10.21
CA SER A 136 -10.86 8.56 -9.30
C SER A 136 -11.70 7.41 -8.74
N PHE A 137 -12.20 7.58 -7.52
CA PHE A 137 -12.99 6.55 -6.83
C PHE A 137 -14.19 6.08 -7.66
N GLN A 138 -14.93 7.01 -8.28
CA GLN A 138 -16.11 6.68 -9.08
C GLN A 138 -15.76 5.82 -10.29
N VAL A 139 -14.69 6.18 -11.01
CA VAL A 139 -14.24 5.44 -12.19
C VAL A 139 -13.69 4.07 -11.83
N MET A 140 -12.94 3.95 -10.72
CA MET A 140 -12.39 2.66 -10.29
C MET A 140 -13.47 1.73 -9.71
N LYS A 141 -14.39 2.25 -8.90
CA LYS A 141 -15.50 1.47 -8.34
C LYS A 141 -16.41 0.93 -9.42
N GLY A 142 -16.67 1.69 -10.49
CA GLY A 142 -17.48 1.21 -11.62
C GLY A 142 -16.83 0.10 -12.46
N LYS A 143 -15.57 -0.27 -12.18
CA LYS A 143 -14.84 -1.37 -12.83
C LYS A 143 -14.67 -2.59 -11.94
N SER A 144 -15.07 -2.51 -10.68
CA SER A 144 -14.98 -3.59 -9.68
C SER A 144 -16.29 -4.37 -9.66
#